data_AF-A0A3D0SVX0-F1
#
_entry.id   AF-A0A3D0SVX0-F1
#
_cell.length_a   1.000
_cell.length_b   1.000
_cell.length_c   1.000
_cell.angle_alpha   90.00
_cell.angle_beta   90.00
_cell.angle_gamma   90.00
#
_symmetry.space_group_name_H-M   'P 1'
#
loop_
_entity.id
_entity.type
_entity.pdbx_description
1 polymer ?
#
loop_
_entity_poly.entity_id
_entity_poly.type
_entity_poly.pdbx_seq_one_letter_code
_entity_poly.pdbx_strand_id
1 'polypeptide(L)'
;MRFFTGGDQSIRGFRYQEISPQVLDEEGNSVLTGGRYLATASVEYAYPVADNWRAAVFADVGTATNDFSDGLSRGLGVGAHWLTLIGPVRFYIAQGK
;
A
#
# COMPACT_ATOMS: atom_id res chain seq x y z
N MET A 1 18.82 8.30 5.34
CA MET A 1 17.56 8.17 4.56
C MET A 1 16.46 7.69 5.51
N ARG A 2 15.20 8.05 5.24
CA ARG A 2 14.02 7.66 6.04
C ARG A 2 12.99 7.03 5.10
N PHE A 3 12.24 6.04 5.58
CA PHE A 3 11.25 5.32 4.80
C PHE A 3 9.83 5.67 5.22
N PHE A 4 8.94 5.69 4.24
CA PHE A 4 7.50 5.87 4.41
C PHE A 4 6.80 4.84 3.53
N THR A 5 5.66 4.33 3.97
CA THR A 5 4.85 3.38 3.20
C THR A 5 3.37 3.77 3.25
N GLY A 6 2.55 3.11 2.44
CA GLY A 6 1.16 3.49 2.19
C GLY A 6 0.99 4.16 0.83
N GLY A 7 -0.09 3.83 0.14
CA GLY A 7 -0.40 4.27 -1.22
C GLY A 7 -0.34 3.13 -2.24
N ASP A 8 -0.59 3.47 -3.50
CA ASP A 8 -0.87 2.50 -4.57
C ASP A 8 0.26 1.47 -4.83
N GLN A 9 1.52 1.88 -4.70
CA GLN A 9 2.68 1.04 -4.97
C GLN A 9 3.30 0.37 -3.73
N SER A 10 2.61 0.42 -2.58
CA SER A 10 3.10 -0.23 -1.36
C SER A 10 2.00 -0.99 -0.64
N ILE A 11 1.14 -0.28 0.08
CA ILE A 11 0.01 -0.86 0.80
C ILE A 11 -1.23 -0.08 0.37
N ARG A 12 -1.93 -0.64 -0.61
CA ARG A 12 -3.16 -0.04 -1.15
C ARG A 12 -4.23 0.03 -0.07
N GLY A 13 -5.01 1.10 -0.08
CA GLY A 13 -6.03 1.38 0.94
C GLY A 13 -5.57 2.34 2.03
N PHE A 14 -4.29 2.70 2.07
CA PHE A 14 -3.75 3.82 2.84
C PHE A 14 -3.44 5.01 1.94
N ARG A 15 -3.42 6.20 2.52
CA ARG A 15 -2.93 7.40 1.84
C ARG A 15 -1.44 7.27 1.60
N TYR A 16 -0.97 8.02 0.60
CA TYR A 16 0.45 8.06 0.25
C TYR A 16 1.29 8.46 1.47
N GLN A 17 2.28 7.63 1.82
CA GLN A 17 3.23 7.84 2.92
C GLN A 17 2.60 7.98 4.32
N GLU A 18 1.40 7.43 4.54
CA GLU A 18 0.69 7.51 5.81
C GLU A 18 1.30 6.64 6.92
N ILE A 19 2.01 5.56 6.56
CA ILE A 19 2.53 4.59 7.51
C ILE A 19 4.01 4.85 7.73
N SER A 20 4.34 5.33 8.94
CA SER A 20 5.71 5.45 9.45
C SER A 20 5.69 5.75 10.97
N PRO A 21 6.85 5.72 11.67
CA PRO A 21 6.93 6.13 13.06
C PRO A 21 6.52 7.60 13.22
N GLN A 22 5.74 7.86 14.25
CA GLN A 22 5.22 9.19 14.57
C GLN A 22 5.74 9.68 15.92
N VAL A 23 5.94 10.98 16.04
CA VAL A 23 6.28 11.66 17.30
C VAL A 23 5.30 12.80 17.53
N LEU A 24 5.15 13.23 18.78
CA LEU A 24 4.40 14.45 19.09
C LEU A 24 5.33 15.65 18.94
N ASP A 25 4.88 16.68 18.24
CA ASP A 25 5.54 17.98 18.22
C ASP A 25 5.34 18.74 19.56
N GLU A 26 5.93 19.93 19.67
CA GLU A 26 5.81 20.77 20.88
C GLU A 26 4.37 21.22 21.16
N GLU A 27 3.49 21.17 20.16
CA GLU A 27 2.07 21.51 20.25
C GLU A 27 1.18 20.28 20.50
N GLY A 28 1.77 19.07 20.54
CA GLY A 28 1.09 17.81 20.78
C GLY A 28 0.46 17.17 19.52
N ASN A 29 0.78 17.65 18.32
CA ASN A 29 0.31 17.04 17.07
C ASN A 29 1.19 15.85 16.69
N SER A 30 0.57 14.79 16.13
CA SER A 30 1.31 13.64 15.60
C SER A 30 1.98 13.99 14.27
N VAL A 31 3.31 13.89 14.22
CA VAL A 31 4.13 14.15 13.04
C VAL A 31 4.85 12.86 12.63
N LEU A 32 4.73 12.51 11.35
CA LEU A 32 5.41 11.36 10.75
C LEU A 32 6.90 11.67 10.56
N THR A 33 7.77 10.82 11.12
CA THR A 33 9.23 11.01 11.12
C THR A 33 9.98 10.07 10.16
N GLY A 34 9.28 9.06 9.63
CA GLY A 34 9.87 8.06 8.75
C GLY A 34 10.67 6.99 9.48
N GLY A 35 10.58 5.76 8.98
CA GLY A 35 11.25 4.58 9.54
C GLY A 35 12.71 4.45 9.12
N ARG A 36 13.49 3.72 9.91
CA ARG A 36 14.83 3.26 9.54
C ARG A 36 14.79 2.04 8.61
N TYR A 37 13.74 1.22 8.73
CA TYR A 37 13.53 0.00 7.99
C TYR A 37 12.19 0.06 7.25
N LEU A 38 12.15 -0.60 6.10
CA LEU A 38 10.95 -0.77 5.28
C LEU A 38 10.80 -2.25 4.95
N ALA A 39 9.63 -2.81 5.22
CA ALA A 39 9.28 -4.15 4.77
C ALA A 39 7.88 -4.09 4.17
N THR A 40 7.75 -4.49 2.90
CA THR A 40 6.47 -4.59 2.21
C THR A 40 6.41 -5.90 1.42
N ALA A 41 5.23 -6.49 1.37
CA ALA A 41 4.93 -7.66 0.55
C ALA A 41 3.53 -7.51 -0.03
N SER A 42 3.37 -7.97 -1.26
CA SER A 42 2.09 -7.92 -1.98
C SER A 42 1.88 -9.21 -2.74
N VAL A 43 0.65 -9.70 -2.73
CA VAL A 43 0.19 -10.79 -3.58
C VAL A 43 -1.04 -10.31 -4.32
N GLU A 44 -1.03 -10.50 -5.64
CA GLU A 44 -2.16 -10.16 -6.51
C GLU A 44 -2.48 -11.35 -7.41
N TYR A 45 -3.77 -11.67 -7.50
CA TYR A 45 -4.29 -12.67 -8.43
C TYR A 45 -5.21 -11.99 -9.42
N ALA A 46 -4.89 -12.10 -10.71
CA ALA A 46 -5.64 -11.49 -11.81
C ALA A 46 -6.14 -12.56 -12.80
N TYR A 47 -7.45 -12.67 -12.95
CA TYR A 47 -8.12 -13.66 -13.79
C TYR A 47 -8.70 -13.00 -15.06
N PRO A 48 -8.41 -13.52 -16.28
CA PRO A 48 -8.99 -13.00 -17.51
C PRO A 48 -10.49 -13.29 -17.58
N VAL A 49 -11.30 -12.23 -17.67
CA VAL A 49 -12.76 -12.33 -17.75
C VAL A 49 -13.30 -12.00 -19.14
N ALA A 50 -12.50 -11.31 -19.96
CA ALA A 50 -12.75 -11.02 -21.38
C ALA A 50 -11.41 -10.69 -22.07
N ASP A 51 -11.39 -10.59 -23.41
CA ASP A 51 -10.16 -10.45 -24.21
C ASP A 51 -9.16 -9.42 -23.68
N ASN A 52 -9.64 -8.24 -23.28
CA ASN A 52 -8.82 -7.13 -22.80
C ASN A 52 -9.07 -6.78 -21.32
N TRP A 53 -9.72 -7.65 -20.56
CA TRP A 53 -10.10 -7.37 -19.17
C TRP A 53 -9.71 -8.50 -18.23
N ARG A 54 -9.10 -8.13 -17.10
CA ARG A 54 -8.85 -9.04 -15.98
C ARG A 54 -9.50 -8.49 -14.71
N ALA A 55 -10.18 -9.36 -13.98
CA ALA A 55 -10.59 -9.06 -12.61
C ALA A 55 -9.44 -9.45 -11.67
N ALA A 56 -9.13 -8.60 -10.70
CA ALA A 56 -8.03 -8.81 -9.76
C ALA A 56 -8.51 -8.77 -8.32
N VAL A 57 -7.87 -9.55 -7.47
CA VAL A 57 -7.93 -9.45 -6.00
C VAL A 57 -6.51 -9.39 -5.48
N PHE A 58 -6.28 -8.62 -4.42
CA PHE A 58 -4.94 -8.47 -3.88
C PHE A 58 -4.95 -8.33 -2.36
N ALA A 59 -3.78 -8.65 -1.80
CA ALA A 59 -3.45 -8.44 -0.41
C ALA A 59 -2.04 -7.84 -0.29
N ASP A 60 -1.95 -6.70 0.38
CA ASP A 60 -0.71 -6.00 0.67
C ASP A 60 -0.48 -6.01 2.18
N VAL A 61 0.78 -6.12 2.60
CA VAL A 61 1.18 -6.04 4.00
C VAL A 61 2.53 -5.34 4.10
N GLY A 62 2.73 -4.54 5.15
CA GLY A 62 4.03 -3.95 5.39
C GLY A 62 4.06 -2.96 6.53
N THR A 63 5.26 -2.38 6.71
CA THR A 63 5.51 -1.36 7.71
C THR A 63 6.74 -0.54 7.32
N ALA A 64 6.76 0.71 7.75
CA ALA A 64 7.98 1.51 7.85
C ALA A 64 8.22 1.77 9.34
N THR A 65 9.36 1.31 9.88
CA THR A 65 9.58 1.31 11.34
C THR A 65 11.04 1.57 11.73
N ASN A 66 11.29 1.91 13.00
CA ASN A 66 12.62 1.96 13.60
C ASN A 66 13.03 0.62 14.22
N ASP A 67 12.06 -0.21 14.58
CA ASP A 67 12.23 -1.56 15.10
C ASP A 67 10.98 -2.40 14.78
N PHE A 68 11.15 -3.71 14.60
CA PHE A 68 10.04 -4.59 14.19
C PHE A 68 9.14 -5.03 15.35
N SER A 69 9.11 -4.27 16.46
CA SER A 69 8.22 -4.57 17.59
C SER A 69 6.77 -4.14 17.35
N ASP A 70 6.57 -3.14 16.48
CA ASP A 70 5.25 -2.65 16.10
C ASP A 70 4.50 -3.59 15.13
N GLY A 71 3.18 -3.45 15.11
CA GLY A 71 2.30 -4.20 14.21
C GLY A 71 2.52 -3.87 12.72
N LEU A 72 2.08 -4.78 11.85
CA LEU A 72 2.07 -4.57 10.40
C LEU A 72 0.73 -3.97 9.94
N SER A 73 0.82 -3.03 9.01
CA SER A 73 -0.33 -2.52 8.26
C SER A 73 -0.67 -3.44 7.10
N ARG A 74 -1.95 -3.56 6.78
CA ARG A 74 -2.44 -4.45 5.72
C ARG A 74 -3.51 -3.80 4.86
N GLY A 75 -3.42 -4.03 3.56
CA GLY A 75 -4.38 -3.58 2.56
C GLY A 75 -5.02 -4.77 1.87
N LEU A 76 -6.34 -4.77 1.75
CA LEU A 76 -7.08 -5.77 0.98
C LEU A 76 -7.96 -5.07 -0.04
N GLY A 77 -8.09 -5.64 -1.22
CA GLY A 77 -8.93 -5.03 -2.24
C GLY A 77 -9.15 -5.86 -3.49
N VAL A 78 -9.90 -5.24 -4.40
CA VAL A 78 -10.24 -5.77 -5.71
C VAL A 78 -9.84 -4.76 -6.78
N GLY A 79 -9.67 -5.23 -8.00
CA GLY A 79 -9.33 -4.37 -9.12
C GLY A 79 -9.76 -4.90 -10.47
N ALA A 80 -9.60 -4.05 -11.47
CA ALA A 80 -9.79 -4.38 -12.87
C ALA A 80 -8.56 -3.92 -13.66
N HIS A 81 -8.02 -4.79 -14.51
CA HIS A 81 -6.98 -4.43 -15.46
C HIS A 81 -7.58 -4.38 -16.85
N TRP A 82 -7.50 -3.22 -17.49
CA TRP A 82 -7.86 -3.02 -18.88
C TRP A 82 -6.59 -3.01 -19.72
N LEU A 83 -6.40 -4.06 -20.52
CA LEU A 83 -5.26 -4.19 -21.43
C LEU A 83 -5.53 -3.37 -22.68
N THR A 84 -4.89 -2.20 -22.77
CA THR A 84 -4.99 -1.34 -23.96
C THR A 84 -3.78 -1.54 -24.88
N LEU A 85 -3.86 -1.01 -26.10
CA LEU A 85 -2.76 -1.06 -27.07
C LEU A 85 -1.48 -0.37 -26.57
N ILE A 86 -1.61 0.63 -25.70
CA ILE A 86 -0.49 1.42 -25.15
C ILE A 86 -0.04 0.94 -23.76
N GLY A 87 -0.66 -0.12 -23.22
CA GLY A 87 -0.33 -0.68 -21.92
C GLY A 87 -1.56 -0.94 -21.04
N PRO A 88 -1.39 -1.70 -19.94
CA PRO A 88 -2.48 -2.00 -19.02
C PRO A 88 -2.83 -0.80 -18.13
N VAL A 89 -4.09 -0.38 -18.13
CA VAL A 89 -4.64 0.55 -17.14
C VAL A 89 -5.23 -0.26 -15.99
N ARG A 90 -4.88 0.08 -14.74
CA ARG A 90 -5.30 -0.66 -13.55
C ARG A 90 -6.15 0.21 -12.65
N PHE A 91 -7.28 -0.33 -12.23
CA PHE A 91 -8.20 0.29 -11.30
C PHE A 91 -8.26 -0.58 -10.04
N TYR A 92 -8.14 0.03 -8.87
CA TYR A 92 -8.19 -0.68 -7.60
C TYR A 92 -9.13 0.03 -6.63
N ILE A 93 -9.86 -0.77 -5.85
CA ILE A 93 -10.61 -0.34 -4.68
C ILE A 93 -10.08 -1.16 -3.51
N ALA A 94 -9.65 -0.47 -2.45
CA ALA A 94 -8.88 -1.06 -1.38
C ALA A 94 -9.32 -0.52 -0.02
N GLN A 95 -9.15 -1.32 1.02
CA GLN A 95 -9.32 -0.91 2.40
C GLN A 95 -8.06 -1.28 3.21
N GLY A 96 -7.49 -0.28 3.89
CA GLY A 96 -6.38 -0.44 4.82
C GLY A 96 -6.84 -0.69 6.26
N LYS A 97 -6.07 -1.47 7.02
CA LYS A 97 -6.20 -1.65 8.47
C LYS A 97 -4.84 -1.74 9.15
#